data_AF-A0A4Q7TY36-F1
#
_entry.id   AF-A0A4Q7TY36-F1
#
_cell.length_a   1.000
_cell.length_b   1.000
_cell.length_c   1.000
_cell.angle_alpha   90.00
_cell.angle_beta   90.00
_cell.angle_gamma   90.00
#
_symmetry.space_group_name_H-M   'P 1'
#
loop_
_entity.id
_entity.type
_entity.pdbx_description
1 polymer ?
#
loop_
_entity_poly.entity_id
_entity_poly.type
_entity_poly.pdbx_seq_one_letter_code
_entity_poly.pdbx_strand_id
1 'polypeptide(L)'
;MSRGARLVPALGLAAALLASLAAPATLAAAAPAAAPAPALAASAPAAADGRATISGGELTWGVRTSIRNYLENFGHTEGYVAAYDGASYRKGDAGARFPAAAGWVDAENDEASISFAGRLHMHGFGSPWLHFEDLRLDISGGVASLTVDMRESFTTPTRVDDVVLATFPLAGSDPVRVEGERVVIQGEEGTFPETIGANHLPRMDGQPTYGGENAYTDPFALTLELAAEPGTTPEPGVDPGTDPGTDPAPDPDPTPVAPGASKAAAHGTSTARNAAGAELTVSPAYSLADTGQTVRLEGTGFPTTGSDGTNFGGLYVLFGWVDPAAGANWGPGSGGTSGRTFTYTQDIEPQGTYQSMVSYPGNTTVPGFPTLSADGAFEMELPILGSRFESQQGIDVDCYEMQCGVMLIGAHGKTNALGEVFVPVYFTDSAEETGGAAPQLPVAAPVSANPNAAVPAAGTVGTAQPSGLAVNGGLAAGGAGDPARTALLGGVLLLSVGALGAALIFRHGRRGGPGRTNSQIGTTA
;
A
#
# COMPACT_ATOMS: atom_id res chain seq x y z
N MET A 1 -19.08 68.15 -34.60
CA MET A 1 -20.27 67.94 -33.76
C MET A 1 -20.05 66.66 -32.96
N SER A 2 -19.99 66.73 -31.63
CA SER A 2 -20.06 65.54 -30.77
C SER A 2 -20.76 65.93 -29.46
N ARG A 3 -21.76 65.13 -29.07
CA ARG A 3 -22.48 65.20 -27.79
C ARG A 3 -22.31 63.82 -27.14
N GLY A 4 -22.15 63.68 -25.83
CA GLY A 4 -21.97 64.69 -24.79
C GLY A 4 -21.94 64.06 -23.39
N ALA A 5 -21.66 64.91 -22.40
CA ALA A 5 -22.11 64.84 -20.99
C ALA A 5 -21.78 63.57 -20.16
N ARG A 6 -20.84 63.60 -19.21
CA ARG A 6 -20.74 64.36 -17.93
C ARG A 6 -21.43 63.65 -16.74
N LEU A 7 -20.66 63.40 -15.68
CA LEU A 7 -20.96 63.86 -14.31
C LEU A 7 -19.70 63.80 -13.40
N VAL A 8 -19.77 64.53 -12.29
CA VAL A 8 -18.73 65.18 -11.44
C VAL A 8 -19.42 65.41 -10.05
N PRO A 9 -18.81 65.71 -8.87
CA PRO A 9 -17.41 66.01 -8.48
C PRO A 9 -16.82 64.82 -7.63
N ALA A 10 -15.93 64.92 -6.61
CA ALA A 10 -15.39 66.02 -5.81
C ALA A 10 -14.03 65.71 -5.13
N LEU A 11 -13.49 66.73 -4.43
CA LEU A 11 -12.36 66.65 -3.49
C LEU A 11 -12.85 66.92 -2.05
N GLY A 12 -12.10 66.43 -1.06
CA GLY A 12 -12.17 66.88 0.33
C GLY A 12 -10.84 66.66 1.06
N LEU A 13 -9.99 67.68 1.12
CA LEU A 13 -8.80 67.69 1.98
C LEU A 13 -9.19 68.10 3.40
N ALA A 14 -8.75 67.35 4.41
CA ALA A 14 -8.53 67.85 5.76
C ALA A 14 -7.46 67.01 6.46
N ALA A 15 -6.39 67.65 6.94
CA ALA A 15 -5.34 67.01 7.72
C ALA A 15 -5.49 67.38 9.19
N ALA A 16 -5.27 66.42 10.09
CA ALA A 16 -4.97 66.68 11.50
C ALA A 16 -4.06 65.57 12.03
N LEU A 17 -2.83 65.92 12.40
CA LEU A 17 -1.96 65.03 13.17
C LEU A 17 -2.47 64.95 14.61
N LEU A 18 -2.53 63.73 15.17
CA LEU A 18 -2.38 63.50 16.60
C LEU A 18 -1.59 62.20 16.77
N ALA A 19 -0.44 62.29 17.44
CA ALA A 19 0.42 61.17 17.73
C ALA A 19 0.12 60.62 19.13
N SER A 20 -0.01 59.30 19.25
CA SER A 20 -0.09 58.59 20.52
C SER A 20 0.80 57.36 20.46
N LEU A 21 1.90 57.37 21.23
CA LEU A 21 2.70 56.16 21.46
C LEU A 21 1.93 55.24 22.40
N ALA A 22 1.82 53.95 22.05
CA ALA A 22 1.52 52.88 23.00
C ALA A 22 2.21 51.60 22.52
N ALA A 23 3.21 51.13 23.27
CA ALA A 23 3.84 49.84 23.04
C ALA A 23 3.01 48.73 23.70
N PRO A 24 2.81 47.56 23.06
CA PRO A 24 2.27 46.39 23.73
C PRO A 24 3.35 45.74 24.61
N ALA A 25 3.09 45.69 25.92
CA ALA A 25 3.94 44.98 26.85
C ALA A 25 3.71 43.46 26.78
N THR A 26 4.79 42.70 26.90
CA THR A 26 4.76 41.24 27.05
C THR A 26 4.16 40.84 28.39
N LEU A 27 3.09 40.05 28.41
CA LEU A 27 2.70 39.24 29.57
C LEU A 27 2.84 37.76 29.24
N ALA A 28 3.88 37.13 29.79
CA ALA A 28 3.94 35.69 29.90
C ALA A 28 3.09 35.26 31.10
N ALA A 29 1.96 34.59 30.85
CA ALA A 29 1.15 33.98 31.89
C ALA A 29 1.67 32.57 32.17
N ALA A 30 2.42 32.40 33.26
CA ALA A 30 2.83 31.08 33.74
C ALA A 30 1.63 30.37 34.38
N ALA A 31 1.16 29.28 33.76
CA ALA A 31 0.23 28.36 34.40
C ALA A 31 1.00 27.45 35.39
N PRO A 32 0.48 27.18 36.59
CA PRO A 32 1.15 26.30 37.55
C PRO A 32 1.03 24.84 37.11
N ALA A 33 2.14 24.09 37.20
CA ALA A 33 2.13 22.65 37.02
C ALA A 33 1.35 21.99 38.18
N ALA A 34 0.22 21.35 37.87
CA ALA A 34 -0.47 20.48 38.81
C ALA A 34 0.22 19.11 38.86
N ALA A 35 0.62 18.68 40.06
CA ALA A 35 1.18 17.34 40.26
C ALA A 35 0.11 16.25 40.05
N PRO A 36 0.48 15.03 39.59
CA PRO A 36 -0.46 13.94 39.42
C PRO A 36 -1.01 13.47 40.78
N ALA A 37 -2.34 13.41 40.90
CA ALA A 37 -2.99 12.74 42.02
C ALA A 37 -2.94 11.21 41.80
N PRO A 38 -2.80 10.39 42.87
CA PRO A 38 -2.78 8.94 42.73
C PRO A 38 -4.15 8.42 42.27
N ALA A 39 -4.13 7.40 41.41
CA ALA A 39 -5.33 6.79 40.88
C ALA A 39 -6.15 6.10 41.99
N LEU A 40 -7.37 6.60 42.22
CA LEU A 40 -8.41 5.84 42.90
C LEU A 40 -9.06 4.93 41.86
N ALA A 41 -8.70 3.65 41.88
CA ALA A 41 -9.42 2.62 41.16
C ALA A 41 -10.83 2.49 41.74
N ALA A 42 -11.77 3.25 41.19
CA ALA A 42 -13.19 3.03 41.43
C ALA A 42 -13.58 1.71 40.77
N SER A 43 -13.73 0.66 41.57
CA SER A 43 -14.30 -0.61 41.13
C SER A 43 -15.72 -0.34 40.61
N ALA A 44 -15.89 -0.35 39.29
CA ALA A 44 -17.20 -0.26 38.66
C ALA A 44 -18.05 -1.46 39.11
N PRO A 45 -19.34 -1.26 39.43
CA PRO A 45 -20.23 -2.39 39.70
C PRO A 45 -20.40 -3.21 38.42
N ALA A 46 -20.25 -4.53 38.52
CA ALA A 46 -20.55 -5.43 37.41
C ALA A 46 -22.04 -5.27 37.01
N ALA A 47 -22.29 -4.97 35.74
CA ALA A 47 -23.64 -4.79 35.23
C ALA A 47 -24.30 -6.16 35.00
N ALA A 48 -25.44 -6.39 35.64
CA ALA A 48 -26.25 -7.61 35.49
C ALA A 48 -27.14 -7.52 34.23
N ASP A 49 -26.52 -7.33 33.07
CA ASP A 49 -27.16 -6.91 31.81
C ASP A 49 -27.22 -8.00 30.74
N GLY A 50 -26.95 -9.28 31.08
CA GLY A 50 -26.97 -10.43 30.15
C GLY A 50 -25.78 -10.53 29.17
N ARG A 51 -25.14 -9.39 28.88
CA ARG A 51 -24.01 -9.27 27.96
C ARG A 51 -22.71 -9.85 28.52
N ALA A 52 -22.04 -10.69 27.74
CA ALA A 52 -20.65 -11.08 27.94
C ALA A 52 -19.71 -10.13 27.20
N THR A 53 -18.59 -9.76 27.83
CA THR A 53 -17.52 -8.96 27.20
C THR A 53 -16.63 -9.87 26.34
N ILE A 54 -16.17 -9.40 25.18
CA ILE A 54 -15.20 -10.16 24.36
C ILE A 54 -13.76 -9.94 24.86
N SER A 55 -12.91 -10.95 24.71
CA SER A 55 -11.46 -10.89 24.94
C SER A 55 -10.65 -10.78 23.63
N GLY A 56 -11.26 -11.15 22.51
CA GLY A 56 -10.66 -11.09 21.18
C GLY A 56 -11.60 -11.63 20.10
N GLY A 57 -11.08 -11.81 18.89
CA GLY A 57 -11.83 -12.34 17.75
C GLY A 57 -11.31 -11.83 16.41
N GLU A 58 -11.98 -12.22 15.32
CA GLU A 58 -11.67 -11.81 13.96
C GLU A 58 -12.96 -11.72 13.10
N LEU A 59 -13.13 -10.59 12.43
CA LEU A 59 -14.08 -10.41 11.32
C LEU A 59 -13.37 -10.67 9.99
N THR A 60 -13.87 -11.59 9.18
CA THR A 60 -13.50 -11.71 7.76
C THR A 60 -14.59 -11.09 6.89
N TRP A 61 -14.25 -10.07 6.09
CA TRP A 61 -15.17 -9.44 5.14
C TRP A 61 -14.47 -8.89 3.89
N GLY A 62 -15.12 -8.99 2.73
CA GLY A 62 -14.49 -8.72 1.43
C GLY A 62 -14.79 -7.37 0.77
N VAL A 63 -15.69 -6.55 1.34
CA VAL A 63 -16.35 -5.42 0.64
C VAL A 63 -17.18 -5.91 -0.55
N ARG A 64 -16.53 -6.26 -1.67
CA ARG A 64 -17.17 -6.94 -2.81
C ARG A 64 -16.13 -7.62 -3.69
N THR A 65 -16.34 -8.88 -4.03
CA THR A 65 -15.40 -9.68 -4.82
C THR A 65 -15.20 -9.10 -6.23
N SER A 66 -16.23 -8.46 -6.82
CA SER A 66 -16.09 -7.77 -8.09
C SER A 66 -15.24 -6.49 -8.02
N ILE A 67 -15.25 -5.77 -6.88
CA ILE A 67 -14.40 -4.58 -6.65
C ILE A 67 -12.94 -5.02 -6.57
N ARG A 68 -12.64 -6.01 -5.72
CA ARG A 68 -11.26 -6.55 -5.57
C ARG A 68 -10.73 -7.06 -6.92
N ASN A 69 -11.52 -7.88 -7.62
CA ASN A 69 -11.14 -8.38 -8.95
C ASN A 69 -10.91 -7.27 -9.98
N TYR A 70 -11.71 -6.20 -9.96
CA TYR A 70 -11.55 -5.08 -10.90
C TYR A 70 -10.21 -4.37 -10.70
N LEU A 71 -9.84 -4.08 -9.45
CA LEU A 71 -8.58 -3.44 -9.11
C LEU A 71 -7.38 -4.35 -9.38
N GLU A 72 -7.41 -5.56 -8.83
CA GLU A 72 -6.19 -6.37 -8.73
C GLU A 72 -5.83 -7.08 -10.04
N ASN A 73 -6.80 -7.32 -10.93
CA ASN A 73 -6.61 -8.20 -12.10
C ASN A 73 -6.68 -7.47 -13.46
N PHE A 74 -6.93 -6.17 -13.48
CA PHE A 74 -6.97 -5.38 -14.72
C PHE A 74 -5.87 -4.32 -14.73
N GLY A 75 -4.84 -4.52 -15.57
CA GLY A 75 -3.65 -3.67 -15.61
C GLY A 75 -3.91 -2.19 -15.95
N HIS A 76 -5.07 -1.82 -16.50
CA HIS A 76 -5.45 -0.43 -16.75
C HIS A 76 -5.92 0.32 -15.48
N THR A 77 -6.14 -0.39 -14.38
CA THR A 77 -6.51 0.22 -13.09
C THR A 77 -5.29 0.54 -12.23
N GLU A 78 -4.13 -0.09 -12.47
CA GLU A 78 -2.96 0.01 -11.56
C GLU A 78 -3.34 -0.27 -10.09
N GLY A 79 -4.39 -1.08 -9.87
CA GLY A 79 -5.11 -1.15 -8.60
C GLY A 79 -4.64 -2.27 -7.68
N TYR A 80 -4.88 -2.08 -6.39
CA TYR A 80 -4.59 -3.06 -5.35
C TYR A 80 -5.53 -2.89 -4.15
N VAL A 81 -5.57 -3.91 -3.30
CA VAL A 81 -6.24 -3.90 -2.00
C VAL A 81 -5.20 -4.28 -0.94
N ALA A 82 -5.17 -3.53 0.15
CA ALA A 82 -4.19 -3.71 1.23
C ALA A 82 -4.81 -3.36 2.58
N ALA A 83 -4.38 -4.06 3.62
CA ALA A 83 -4.89 -3.95 4.99
C ALA A 83 -3.77 -3.54 5.94
N TYR A 84 -4.11 -2.79 6.99
CA TYR A 84 -3.16 -2.15 7.91
C TYR A 84 -3.62 -2.22 9.36
N ASP A 85 -2.78 -1.76 10.28
CA ASP A 85 -3.03 -1.58 11.73
C ASP A 85 -3.64 -2.83 12.41
N GLY A 86 -3.14 -4.02 12.03
CA GLY A 86 -3.57 -5.31 12.56
C GLY A 86 -4.57 -6.05 11.66
N ALA A 87 -5.22 -5.38 10.71
CA ALA A 87 -5.96 -6.08 9.67
C ALA A 87 -5.02 -6.74 8.66
N SER A 88 -5.43 -7.88 8.09
CA SER A 88 -4.63 -8.62 7.10
C SER A 88 -5.43 -8.98 5.87
N TYR A 89 -4.79 -8.89 4.70
CA TYR A 89 -5.37 -9.26 3.41
C TYR A 89 -4.26 -9.72 2.46
N ARG A 90 -4.53 -10.76 1.66
CA ARG A 90 -3.69 -11.13 0.52
C ARG A 90 -4.54 -11.16 -0.75
N LYS A 91 -3.96 -10.72 -1.87
CA LYS A 91 -4.60 -10.80 -3.19
C LYS A 91 -5.15 -12.21 -3.44
N GLY A 92 -6.44 -12.29 -3.74
CA GLY A 92 -7.16 -13.55 -3.92
C GLY A 92 -7.81 -14.15 -2.66
N ASP A 93 -7.62 -13.56 -1.48
CA ASP A 93 -8.39 -13.92 -0.29
C ASP A 93 -9.89 -13.62 -0.47
N ALA A 94 -10.73 -14.44 0.20
CA ALA A 94 -12.19 -14.26 0.22
C ALA A 94 -12.62 -12.93 0.87
N GLY A 95 -11.79 -12.40 1.78
CA GLY A 95 -11.96 -11.08 2.37
C GLY A 95 -10.73 -10.67 3.18
N ALA A 96 -10.71 -9.41 3.63
CA ALA A 96 -9.77 -8.94 4.63
C ALA A 96 -10.21 -9.43 6.02
N ARG A 97 -9.23 -9.63 6.90
CA ARG A 97 -9.40 -10.05 8.29
C ARG A 97 -9.12 -8.88 9.21
N PHE A 98 -10.00 -8.61 10.16
CA PHE A 98 -9.91 -7.51 11.11
C PHE A 98 -10.02 -8.06 12.53
N PRO A 99 -8.98 -7.93 13.39
CA PRO A 99 -9.05 -8.37 14.78
C PRO A 99 -10.12 -7.60 15.56
N ALA A 100 -10.89 -8.27 16.42
CA ALA A 100 -11.82 -7.60 17.31
C ALA A 100 -11.03 -6.84 18.40
N ALA A 101 -11.29 -5.54 18.56
CA ALA A 101 -10.58 -4.65 19.48
C ALA A 101 -11.32 -4.51 20.83
N ALA A 102 -12.63 -4.33 20.79
CA ALA A 102 -13.48 -4.28 21.98
C ALA A 102 -14.93 -4.63 21.59
N GLY A 103 -15.74 -5.03 22.56
CA GLY A 103 -17.15 -5.31 22.30
C GLY A 103 -17.81 -6.18 23.34
N TRP A 104 -19.07 -6.49 23.07
CA TRP A 104 -19.92 -7.35 23.90
C TRP A 104 -20.88 -8.15 23.03
N VAL A 105 -21.38 -9.25 23.60
CA VAL A 105 -22.36 -10.16 22.99
C VAL A 105 -23.43 -10.52 24.01
N ASP A 106 -24.69 -10.50 23.59
CA ASP A 106 -25.83 -11.09 24.28
C ASP A 106 -26.46 -12.15 23.36
N ALA A 107 -26.11 -13.41 23.63
CA ALA A 107 -26.61 -14.55 22.87
C ALA A 107 -28.04 -14.98 23.27
N GLU A 108 -28.60 -14.45 24.36
CA GLU A 108 -30.01 -14.73 24.71
C GLU A 108 -30.98 -13.83 23.92
N ASN A 109 -30.53 -12.63 23.55
CA ASN A 109 -31.32 -11.63 22.81
C ASN A 109 -30.91 -11.46 21.34
N ASP A 110 -29.93 -12.22 20.85
CA ASP A 110 -29.30 -12.06 19.53
C ASP A 110 -28.78 -10.63 19.26
N GLU A 111 -28.13 -10.03 20.26
CA GLU A 111 -27.54 -8.70 20.17
C GLU A 111 -26.01 -8.73 20.34
N ALA A 112 -25.31 -7.83 19.66
CA ALA A 112 -23.88 -7.63 19.86
C ALA A 112 -23.44 -6.23 19.39
N SER A 113 -22.33 -5.73 19.91
CA SER A 113 -21.64 -4.54 19.38
C SER A 113 -20.15 -4.76 19.50
N ILE A 114 -19.44 -4.72 18.37
CA ILE A 114 -18.01 -5.03 18.26
C ILE A 114 -17.31 -3.94 17.45
N SER A 115 -16.23 -3.37 17.98
CA SER A 115 -15.26 -2.58 17.22
C SER A 115 -14.08 -3.44 16.81
N PHE A 116 -13.50 -3.15 15.64
CA PHE A 116 -12.39 -3.90 15.07
C PHE A 116 -11.15 -3.02 14.90
N ALA A 117 -9.99 -3.61 15.13
CA ALA A 117 -8.72 -3.01 14.77
C ALA A 117 -8.47 -3.14 13.27
N GLY A 118 -7.71 -2.19 12.74
CA GLY A 118 -7.19 -2.24 11.38
C GLY A 118 -7.95 -1.39 10.37
N ARG A 119 -7.31 -1.22 9.21
CA ARG A 119 -7.83 -0.45 8.06
C ARG A 119 -7.79 -1.31 6.80
N LEU A 120 -8.64 -0.97 5.83
CA LEU A 120 -8.62 -1.57 4.48
C LEU A 120 -8.66 -0.49 3.43
N HIS A 121 -7.60 -0.37 2.63
CA HIS A 121 -7.53 0.58 1.52
C HIS A 121 -7.61 -0.16 0.19
N MET A 122 -8.43 0.38 -0.71
CA MET A 122 -8.60 -0.05 -2.08
C MET A 122 -8.15 1.10 -2.99
N HIS A 123 -7.17 0.85 -3.85
CA HIS A 123 -6.54 1.83 -4.74
C HIS A 123 -6.84 1.51 -6.20
N GLY A 124 -6.99 2.55 -7.02
CA GLY A 124 -7.21 2.44 -8.46
C GLY A 124 -6.91 3.73 -9.20
N PHE A 125 -6.55 3.61 -10.47
CA PHE A 125 -6.17 4.68 -11.39
C PHE A 125 -5.04 5.60 -10.87
N GLY A 126 -4.08 5.02 -10.15
CA GLY A 126 -3.00 5.77 -9.50
C GLY A 126 -3.47 6.69 -8.36
N SER A 127 -4.60 6.38 -7.71
CA SER A 127 -5.20 7.18 -6.64
C SER A 127 -5.84 6.30 -5.56
N PRO A 128 -6.08 6.83 -4.35
CA PRO A 128 -6.97 6.19 -3.39
C PRO A 128 -8.38 6.10 -3.99
N TRP A 129 -9.14 5.06 -3.67
CA TRP A 129 -10.49 4.87 -4.20
C TRP A 129 -11.52 4.69 -3.10
N LEU A 130 -11.35 3.66 -2.26
CA LEU A 130 -12.20 3.36 -1.11
C LEU A 130 -11.32 2.95 0.07
N HIS A 131 -11.32 3.73 1.15
CA HIS A 131 -10.62 3.43 2.39
C HIS A 131 -11.62 3.29 3.53
N PHE A 132 -11.40 2.30 4.40
CA PHE A 132 -12.23 2.00 5.54
C PHE A 132 -11.39 1.94 6.82
N GLU A 133 -11.78 2.73 7.82
CA GLU A 133 -11.22 2.80 9.17
C GLU A 133 -12.38 2.76 10.21
N ASP A 134 -12.08 2.61 11.51
CA ASP A 134 -13.07 2.49 12.60
C ASP A 134 -14.25 1.52 12.33
N LEU A 135 -13.95 0.29 11.90
CA LEU A 135 -14.98 -0.71 11.62
C LEU A 135 -15.72 -1.08 12.92
N ARG A 136 -17.05 -0.98 12.89
CA ARG A 136 -17.97 -1.39 13.98
C ARG A 136 -19.11 -2.24 13.43
N LEU A 137 -19.35 -3.39 14.03
CA LEU A 137 -20.48 -4.26 13.71
C LEU A 137 -21.48 -4.27 14.87
N ASP A 138 -22.69 -3.76 14.62
CA ASP A 138 -23.80 -3.78 15.55
C ASP A 138 -24.86 -4.78 15.07
N ILE A 139 -25.31 -5.65 15.97
CA ILE A 139 -26.32 -6.68 15.69
C ILE A 139 -27.55 -6.41 16.56
N SER A 140 -28.70 -6.27 15.91
CA SER A 140 -30.00 -6.19 16.58
C SER A 140 -31.13 -6.58 15.62
N GLY A 141 -32.20 -7.17 16.16
CA GLY A 141 -33.42 -7.46 15.37
C GLY A 141 -33.22 -8.37 14.15
N GLY A 142 -32.23 -9.27 14.19
CA GLY A 142 -31.90 -10.17 13.07
C GLY A 142 -31.11 -9.52 11.93
N VAL A 143 -30.54 -8.33 12.14
CA VAL A 143 -29.70 -7.63 11.15
C VAL A 143 -28.36 -7.26 11.79
N ALA A 144 -27.26 -7.53 11.09
CA ALA A 144 -25.96 -6.96 11.40
C ALA A 144 -25.73 -5.72 10.52
N SER A 145 -25.30 -4.61 11.12
CA SER A 145 -24.96 -3.36 10.44
C SER A 145 -23.47 -3.09 10.62
N LEU A 146 -22.74 -2.98 9.50
CA LEU A 146 -21.32 -2.65 9.48
C LEU A 146 -21.16 -1.15 9.23
N THR A 147 -20.76 -0.44 10.27
CA THR A 147 -20.43 0.99 10.29
C THR A 147 -18.92 1.17 10.12
N VAL A 148 -18.50 2.20 9.39
CA VAL A 148 -17.09 2.55 9.17
C VAL A 148 -16.92 4.07 9.14
N ASP A 149 -15.72 4.54 9.43
CA ASP A 149 -15.23 5.81 8.87
C ASP A 149 -14.68 5.53 7.46
N MET A 150 -15.12 6.32 6.48
CA MET A 150 -14.81 6.10 5.07
C MET A 150 -14.07 7.28 4.46
N ARG A 151 -13.02 7.02 3.66
CA ARG A 151 -12.46 8.00 2.73
C ARG A 151 -12.64 7.53 1.30
N GLU A 152 -13.27 8.37 0.50
CA GLU A 152 -13.54 8.10 -0.92
C GLU A 152 -12.83 9.14 -1.78
N SER A 153 -12.46 8.75 -3.00
CA SER A 153 -11.75 9.63 -3.92
C SER A 153 -12.19 9.42 -5.36
N PHE A 154 -12.86 10.44 -5.88
CA PHE A 154 -13.29 10.55 -7.28
C PHE A 154 -12.65 11.75 -8.00
N THR A 155 -12.21 12.77 -7.25
CA THR A 155 -11.44 13.95 -7.71
C THR A 155 -10.72 14.63 -6.55
N THR A 156 -11.38 14.76 -5.40
CA THR A 156 -10.83 15.24 -4.12
C THR A 156 -11.14 14.20 -3.05
N PRO A 157 -10.19 13.76 -2.22
CA PRO A 157 -10.49 12.86 -1.11
C PRO A 157 -11.44 13.49 -0.09
N THR A 158 -12.57 12.85 0.17
CA THR A 158 -13.54 13.25 1.20
C THR A 158 -13.65 12.16 2.26
N ARG A 159 -13.51 12.55 3.54
CA ARG A 159 -13.80 11.68 4.69
C ARG A 159 -15.27 11.84 5.08
N VAL A 160 -15.94 10.74 5.38
CA VAL A 160 -17.28 10.69 5.95
C VAL A 160 -17.23 9.68 7.10
N ASP A 161 -17.61 10.14 8.28
CA ASP A 161 -17.49 9.39 9.53
C ASP A 161 -18.82 8.70 9.88
N ASP A 162 -18.78 7.65 10.70
CA ASP A 162 -19.97 6.92 11.21
C ASP A 162 -20.93 6.41 10.09
N VAL A 163 -20.39 5.97 8.94
CA VAL A 163 -21.18 5.53 7.79
C VAL A 163 -21.58 4.06 7.92
N VAL A 164 -22.89 3.78 8.00
CA VAL A 164 -23.42 2.41 7.85
C VAL A 164 -23.22 1.97 6.40
N LEU A 165 -22.08 1.33 6.15
CA LEU A 165 -21.61 0.94 4.82
C LEU A 165 -22.41 -0.24 4.28
N ALA A 166 -22.70 -1.24 5.11
CA ALA A 166 -23.39 -2.46 4.71
C ALA A 166 -24.33 -2.98 5.79
N THR A 167 -25.41 -3.64 5.37
CA THR A 167 -26.29 -4.41 6.25
C THR A 167 -26.40 -5.86 5.79
N PHE A 168 -26.53 -6.78 6.74
CA PHE A 168 -26.57 -8.22 6.50
C PHE A 168 -27.77 -8.82 7.22
N PRO A 169 -28.69 -9.50 6.52
CA PRO A 169 -29.70 -10.30 7.18
C PRO A 169 -29.02 -11.50 7.87
N LEU A 170 -29.36 -11.74 9.13
CA LEU A 170 -28.88 -12.92 9.86
C LEU A 170 -29.96 -14.00 9.80
N ALA A 171 -29.66 -15.08 9.07
CA ALA A 171 -30.59 -16.18 8.85
C ALA A 171 -30.55 -17.21 10.00
N GLY A 172 -31.71 -17.79 10.32
CA GLY A 172 -31.85 -18.82 11.35
C GLY A 172 -32.62 -18.35 12.57
N SER A 173 -32.57 -19.14 13.64
CA SER A 173 -33.22 -18.86 14.94
C SER A 173 -32.23 -18.77 16.11
N ASP A 174 -30.95 -18.70 15.78
CA ASP A 174 -29.78 -18.63 16.68
C ASP A 174 -28.57 -18.11 15.86
N PRO A 175 -28.62 -16.84 15.40
CA PRO A 175 -27.52 -16.20 14.69
C PRO A 175 -26.32 -15.87 15.58
N VAL A 176 -26.50 -15.65 16.89
CA VAL A 176 -25.42 -15.31 17.84
C VAL A 176 -24.99 -16.57 18.62
N ARG A 177 -24.45 -17.56 17.91
CA ARG A 177 -24.24 -18.90 18.46
C ARG A 177 -23.01 -19.02 19.34
N VAL A 178 -23.20 -19.54 20.55
CA VAL A 178 -22.10 -19.90 21.47
C VAL A 178 -21.60 -21.32 21.18
N GLU A 179 -20.32 -21.45 20.83
CA GLU A 179 -19.63 -22.69 20.52
C GLU A 179 -18.45 -22.90 21.49
N GLY A 180 -18.75 -23.34 22.71
CA GLY A 180 -17.76 -23.49 23.79
C GLY A 180 -17.41 -22.13 24.40
N GLU A 181 -16.14 -21.73 24.35
CA GLU A 181 -15.64 -20.42 24.81
C GLU A 181 -15.64 -19.35 23.69
N ARG A 182 -16.21 -19.68 22.53
CA ARG A 182 -16.30 -18.80 21.35
C ARG A 182 -17.74 -18.48 20.97
N VAL A 183 -17.93 -17.35 20.30
CA VAL A 183 -19.17 -17.01 19.59
C VAL A 183 -18.90 -17.00 18.09
N VAL A 184 -19.79 -17.59 17.30
CA VAL A 184 -19.68 -17.67 15.84
C VAL A 184 -20.91 -17.04 15.19
N ILE A 185 -20.68 -15.99 14.39
CA ILE A 185 -21.71 -15.24 13.68
C ILE A 185 -21.37 -15.24 12.19
N GLN A 186 -22.37 -15.49 11.34
CA GLN A 186 -22.22 -15.56 9.89
C GLN A 186 -23.28 -14.66 9.25
N GLY A 187 -22.85 -13.71 8.42
CA GLY A 187 -23.73 -12.96 7.54
C GLY A 187 -23.81 -13.63 6.18
N GLU A 188 -25.02 -13.75 5.61
CA GLU A 188 -25.18 -14.11 4.20
C GLU A 188 -24.79 -12.93 3.28
N GLU A 189 -25.13 -12.99 1.99
CA GLU A 189 -24.95 -11.85 1.08
C GLU A 189 -25.63 -10.59 1.65
N GLY A 190 -24.83 -9.56 1.90
CA GLY A 190 -25.31 -8.30 2.45
C GLY A 190 -25.72 -7.30 1.36
N THR A 191 -26.24 -6.16 1.78
CA THR A 191 -26.63 -5.05 0.91
C THR A 191 -25.95 -3.75 1.33
N PHE A 192 -25.40 -3.02 0.37
CA PHE A 192 -25.05 -1.61 0.51
C PHE A 192 -26.34 -0.78 0.50
N PRO A 193 -26.64 0.03 1.52
CA PRO A 193 -27.83 0.89 1.53
C PRO A 193 -27.91 1.81 0.30
N GLU A 194 -29.11 2.20 -0.11
CA GLU A 194 -29.33 2.98 -1.34
C GLU A 194 -28.49 4.28 -1.39
N THR A 195 -28.36 4.96 -0.25
CA THR A 195 -27.52 6.16 -0.08
C THR A 195 -26.03 5.88 -0.28
N ILE A 196 -25.55 4.71 0.15
CA ILE A 196 -24.16 4.26 -0.02
C ILE A 196 -23.89 3.95 -1.50
N GLY A 197 -24.75 3.15 -2.11
CA GLY A 197 -24.65 2.81 -3.53
C GLY A 197 -24.72 4.02 -4.47
N ALA A 198 -25.53 5.02 -4.12
CA ALA A 198 -25.74 6.23 -4.92
C ALA A 198 -24.64 7.30 -4.76
N ASN A 199 -24.12 7.50 -3.54
CA ASN A 199 -23.24 8.63 -3.22
C ASN A 199 -21.78 8.23 -3.01
N HIS A 200 -21.52 7.06 -2.41
CA HIS A 200 -20.21 6.72 -1.85
C HIS A 200 -19.47 5.62 -2.63
N LEU A 201 -20.20 4.72 -3.29
CA LEU A 201 -19.59 3.65 -4.08
C LEU A 201 -19.29 4.07 -5.52
N PRO A 202 -18.33 3.41 -6.20
CA PRO A 202 -17.81 3.91 -7.47
C PRO A 202 -18.85 4.00 -8.59
N ARG A 203 -18.67 5.03 -9.44
CA ARG A 203 -19.61 5.41 -10.50
C ARG A 203 -18.97 5.25 -11.88
N MET A 204 -19.75 4.79 -12.85
CA MET A 204 -19.34 4.68 -14.26
C MET A 204 -20.18 5.67 -15.08
N ASP A 205 -19.55 6.53 -15.87
CA ASP A 205 -20.19 7.62 -16.62
C ASP A 205 -21.16 8.49 -15.76
N GLY A 206 -20.81 8.67 -14.49
CA GLY A 206 -21.62 9.40 -13.50
C GLY A 206 -22.84 8.63 -12.96
N GLN A 207 -23.05 7.36 -13.33
CA GLN A 207 -24.14 6.52 -12.80
C GLN A 207 -23.65 5.65 -11.62
N PRO A 208 -24.47 5.42 -10.58
CA PRO A 208 -24.20 4.44 -9.52
C PRO A 208 -23.92 3.04 -10.08
N THR A 209 -22.77 2.45 -9.77
CA THR A 209 -22.45 1.08 -10.20
C THR A 209 -22.92 0.03 -9.20
N TYR A 210 -23.03 0.39 -7.90
CA TYR A 210 -23.27 -0.53 -6.78
C TYR A 210 -24.57 -0.19 -6.03
N GLY A 211 -25.64 0.10 -6.79
CA GLY A 211 -26.96 0.44 -6.27
C GLY A 211 -28.08 -0.38 -6.92
N GLY A 212 -29.30 -0.28 -6.37
CA GLY A 212 -30.47 -1.01 -6.88
C GLY A 212 -30.25 -2.53 -6.87
N GLU A 213 -30.57 -3.20 -7.97
CA GLU A 213 -30.38 -4.66 -8.13
C GLU A 213 -28.90 -5.10 -8.04
N ASN A 214 -27.94 -4.17 -8.12
CA ASN A 214 -26.50 -4.45 -8.02
C ASN A 214 -25.88 -4.05 -6.67
N ALA A 215 -26.70 -3.78 -5.66
CA ALA A 215 -26.28 -3.27 -4.35
C ALA A 215 -25.70 -4.33 -3.39
N TYR A 216 -25.31 -5.52 -3.85
CA TYR A 216 -24.82 -6.57 -2.96
C TYR A 216 -23.36 -6.36 -2.49
N THR A 217 -23.09 -6.75 -1.25
CA THR A 217 -21.75 -6.88 -0.65
C THR A 217 -21.43 -8.35 -0.34
N ASP A 218 -20.14 -8.70 -0.30
CA ASP A 218 -19.71 -10.04 0.08
C ASP A 218 -20.18 -10.41 1.50
N PRO A 219 -20.49 -11.69 1.78
CA PRO A 219 -20.81 -12.17 3.13
C PRO A 219 -19.66 -11.93 4.11
N PHE A 220 -19.99 -11.93 5.41
CA PHE A 220 -18.99 -11.87 6.48
C PHE A 220 -19.01 -13.11 7.36
N ALA A 221 -17.86 -13.45 7.93
CA ALA A 221 -17.74 -14.43 9.01
C ALA A 221 -17.06 -13.76 10.21
N LEU A 222 -17.62 -13.95 11.40
CA LEU A 222 -17.12 -13.39 12.65
C LEU A 222 -16.96 -14.50 13.67
N THR A 223 -15.76 -14.61 14.25
CA THR A 223 -15.49 -15.47 15.42
C THR A 223 -15.00 -14.58 16.55
N LEU A 224 -15.61 -14.72 17.73
CA LEU A 224 -15.27 -13.96 18.93
C LEU A 224 -14.83 -14.93 20.03
N GLU A 225 -13.93 -14.47 20.89
CA GLU A 225 -13.53 -15.15 22.12
C GLU A 225 -14.10 -14.37 23.30
N LEU A 226 -14.72 -15.06 24.27
CA LEU A 226 -15.30 -14.41 25.43
C LEU A 226 -14.23 -14.11 26.49
N ALA A 227 -14.41 -13.04 27.25
CA ALA A 227 -13.61 -12.80 28.44
C ALA A 227 -14.00 -13.80 29.53
N ALA A 228 -13.00 -14.31 30.26
CA ALA A 228 -13.26 -15.16 31.41
C ALA A 228 -14.04 -14.36 32.47
N GLU A 229 -15.17 -14.90 32.93
CA GLU A 229 -15.96 -14.35 34.02
C GLU A 229 -15.07 -14.02 35.24
N PRO A 230 -15.11 -12.79 35.78
CA PRO A 230 -14.27 -12.39 36.91
C PRO A 230 -14.74 -13.06 38.21
N GLY A 231 -14.35 -14.33 38.44
CA GLY A 231 -14.95 -15.12 39.51
C GLY A 231 -14.33 -16.47 39.87
N THR A 232 -13.02 -16.54 40.17
CA THR A 232 -12.52 -17.14 41.44
C THR A 232 -10.99 -17.04 41.53
N THR A 233 -10.50 -16.37 42.56
CA THR A 233 -9.07 -16.32 42.90
C THR A 233 -8.59 -17.72 43.33
N PRO A 234 -7.53 -18.29 42.73
CA PRO A 234 -6.83 -19.42 43.34
C PRO A 234 -6.22 -18.98 44.67
N GLU A 235 -6.36 -19.78 45.73
CA GLU A 235 -5.67 -19.52 47.00
C GLU A 235 -4.14 -19.48 46.79
N PRO A 236 -3.40 -18.61 47.52
CA PRO A 236 -1.94 -18.60 47.46
C PRO A 236 -1.35 -19.93 47.94
N GLY A 237 -0.90 -20.75 47.00
CA GLY A 237 -0.16 -21.97 47.27
C GLY A 237 1.16 -21.65 47.98
N VAL A 238 1.41 -22.34 49.11
CA VAL A 238 2.54 -22.07 50.01
C VAL A 238 3.88 -22.49 49.40
N ASP A 239 4.86 -21.60 49.49
CA ASP A 239 6.29 -21.81 49.16
C ASP A 239 6.96 -22.86 50.07
N PRO A 240 7.79 -23.75 49.49
CA PRO A 240 8.95 -24.26 50.22
C PRO A 240 10.26 -24.27 49.39
N GLY A 241 11.01 -23.16 49.44
CA GLY A 241 12.38 -23.18 49.95
C GLY A 241 13.55 -23.51 48.99
N THR A 242 14.31 -22.46 48.65
CA THR A 242 15.80 -22.37 48.67
C THR A 242 16.67 -23.57 48.31
N ASP A 243 17.52 -23.43 47.27
CA ASP A 243 19.00 -23.35 47.43
C ASP A 243 19.64 -22.73 46.15
N PRO A 244 20.82 -22.05 46.19
CA PRO A 244 21.38 -21.34 45.04
C PRO A 244 22.47 -22.14 44.29
N GLY A 245 22.32 -22.28 42.97
CA GLY A 245 23.37 -22.76 42.06
C GLY A 245 23.98 -21.62 41.26
N THR A 246 25.28 -21.36 41.43
CA THR A 246 26.03 -20.36 40.66
C THR A 246 26.67 -20.99 39.42
N ASP A 247 26.23 -20.58 38.23
CA ASP A 247 27.00 -20.76 36.99
C ASP A 247 27.56 -19.40 36.51
N PRO A 248 28.77 -19.34 35.92
CA PRO A 248 29.35 -18.08 35.43
C PRO A 248 28.62 -17.56 34.19
N ALA A 249 28.35 -16.25 34.17
CA ALA A 249 27.78 -15.61 32.98
C ALA A 249 28.76 -15.67 31.78
N PRO A 250 28.26 -15.91 30.55
CA PRO A 250 28.99 -15.52 29.35
C PRO A 250 29.11 -13.99 29.27
N ASP A 251 30.11 -13.50 28.54
CA ASP A 251 30.30 -12.05 28.32
C ASP A 251 29.02 -11.39 27.77
N PRO A 252 28.69 -10.16 28.19
CA PRO A 252 27.59 -9.43 27.61
C PRO A 252 27.95 -9.00 26.18
N ASP A 253 27.30 -9.61 25.20
CA ASP A 253 27.10 -8.98 23.90
C ASP A 253 26.50 -7.57 24.09
N PRO A 254 26.83 -6.59 23.23
CA PRO A 254 26.34 -5.22 23.37
C PRO A 254 24.81 -5.22 23.33
N THR A 255 24.19 -4.89 24.47
CA THR A 255 22.73 -4.83 24.60
C THR A 255 22.15 -3.84 23.59
N PRO A 256 21.23 -4.28 22.70
CA PRO A 256 20.50 -3.36 21.83
C PRO A 256 19.80 -2.29 22.65
N VAL A 257 19.93 -1.02 22.24
CA VAL A 257 19.33 0.10 22.96
C VAL A 257 17.82 0.01 22.84
N ALA A 258 17.14 -0.21 23.97
CA ALA A 258 15.68 -0.28 23.99
C ALA A 258 15.05 1.07 23.55
N PRO A 259 13.97 1.05 22.73
CA PRO A 259 13.26 2.28 22.37
C PRO A 259 12.76 3.00 23.63
N GLY A 260 13.07 4.30 23.74
CA GLY A 260 12.74 5.13 24.90
C GLY A 260 13.92 5.52 25.81
N ALA A 261 15.14 5.06 25.53
CA ALA A 261 16.35 5.64 26.13
C ALA A 261 16.58 7.09 25.66
N SER A 262 17.23 7.93 26.50
CA SER A 262 17.57 9.31 26.15
C SER A 262 18.64 9.35 25.05
N LYS A 263 18.19 9.44 23.80
CA LYS A 263 19.02 9.50 22.59
C LYS A 263 19.78 10.81 22.48
N ALA A 264 20.94 10.80 21.81
CA ALA A 264 21.58 12.03 21.36
C ALA A 264 20.72 12.75 20.31
N ALA A 265 21.00 14.02 20.06
CA ALA A 265 20.32 14.76 19.00
C ALA A 265 20.74 14.22 17.62
N ALA A 266 19.78 14.15 16.69
CA ALA A 266 20.03 13.74 15.32
C ALA A 266 21.06 14.66 14.65
N HIS A 267 22.11 14.09 14.05
CA HIS A 267 23.27 14.85 13.59
C HIS A 267 23.99 14.20 12.39
N GLY A 268 25.09 14.83 11.96
CA GLY A 268 25.99 14.33 10.93
C GLY A 268 25.38 14.29 9.52
N THR A 269 26.11 13.67 8.60
CA THR A 269 25.74 13.49 7.20
C THR A 269 26.19 12.12 6.72
N SER A 270 25.42 11.51 5.81
CA SER A 270 25.80 10.29 5.09
C SER A 270 25.72 10.58 3.59
N THR A 271 26.65 10.05 2.81
CA THR A 271 26.77 10.33 1.36
C THR A 271 27.14 9.05 0.62
N ALA A 272 26.47 8.79 -0.51
CA ALA A 272 26.83 7.71 -1.41
C ALA A 272 26.79 8.18 -2.87
N ARG A 273 27.68 7.62 -3.68
CA ARG A 273 27.82 7.90 -5.12
C ARG A 273 27.82 6.59 -5.91
N ASN A 274 27.02 6.51 -6.97
CA ASN A 274 26.99 5.35 -7.86
C ASN A 274 28.07 5.43 -8.96
N ALA A 275 28.23 4.35 -9.73
CA ALA A 275 29.23 4.25 -10.79
C ALA A 275 29.00 5.21 -11.97
N ALA A 276 27.79 5.74 -12.15
CA ALA A 276 27.47 6.76 -13.16
C ALA A 276 27.84 8.18 -12.70
N GLY A 277 28.17 8.35 -11.41
CA GLY A 277 28.55 9.63 -10.82
C GLY A 277 27.40 10.39 -10.15
N ALA A 278 26.18 9.83 -10.11
CA ALA A 278 25.10 10.40 -9.30
C ALA A 278 25.41 10.23 -7.80
N GLU A 279 25.27 11.29 -7.03
CA GLU A 279 25.60 11.35 -5.60
C GLU A 279 24.43 11.91 -4.80
N LEU A 280 24.08 11.23 -3.71
CA LEU A 280 23.09 11.67 -2.73
C LEU A 280 23.76 11.89 -1.38
N THR A 281 23.43 13.00 -0.72
CA THR A 281 23.77 13.28 0.68
C THR A 281 22.50 13.40 1.50
N VAL A 282 22.50 12.83 2.71
CA VAL A 282 21.39 12.84 3.68
C VAL A 282 21.85 13.50 4.97
N SER A 283 21.03 14.42 5.51
CA SER A 283 21.33 15.17 6.73
C SER A 283 20.05 15.48 7.55
N PRO A 284 20.00 15.21 8.87
CA PRO A 284 20.93 14.40 9.65
C PRO A 284 20.96 12.94 9.18
N ALA A 285 21.97 12.17 9.61
CA ALA A 285 22.12 10.76 9.25
C ALA A 285 22.39 9.81 10.44
N TYR A 286 22.66 10.34 11.63
CA TYR A 286 22.96 9.59 12.85
C TYR A 286 22.05 10.05 13.99
N SER A 287 21.83 9.18 14.98
CA SER A 287 20.94 9.41 16.14
C SER A 287 19.54 9.92 15.74
N LEU A 288 19.00 9.42 14.63
CA LEU A 288 17.67 9.79 14.12
C LEU A 288 16.56 9.47 15.13
N ALA A 289 15.56 10.35 15.26
CA ALA A 289 14.41 10.11 16.15
C ALA A 289 13.59 8.89 15.72
N ASP A 290 13.12 8.09 16.69
CA ASP A 290 12.38 6.85 16.41
C ASP A 290 11.10 7.06 15.62
N THR A 291 10.46 8.24 15.74
CA THR A 291 9.27 8.58 15.00
C THR A 291 9.28 10.03 14.51
N GLY A 292 8.67 10.28 13.35
CA GLY A 292 8.48 11.62 12.79
C GLY A 292 9.78 12.39 12.50
N GLN A 293 10.88 11.70 12.21
CA GLN A 293 12.15 12.32 11.84
C GLN A 293 12.06 12.89 10.42
N THR A 294 12.47 14.14 10.20
CA THR A 294 12.69 14.66 8.84
C THR A 294 14.17 14.64 8.51
N VAL A 295 14.53 14.18 7.31
CA VAL A 295 15.89 14.31 6.75
C VAL A 295 15.87 15.15 5.49
N ARG A 296 16.90 15.97 5.29
CA ARG A 296 17.14 16.74 4.08
C ARG A 296 18.05 15.93 3.13
N LEU A 297 17.67 15.91 1.86
CA LEU A 297 18.35 15.23 0.77
C LEU A 297 18.96 16.26 -0.18
N GLU A 298 20.24 16.12 -0.51
CA GLU A 298 20.93 16.87 -1.57
C GLU A 298 21.41 15.87 -2.62
N GLY A 299 20.90 15.97 -3.83
CA GLY A 299 21.29 15.12 -4.96
C GLY A 299 22.06 15.91 -6.03
N THR A 300 23.09 15.30 -6.63
CA THR A 300 23.83 15.87 -7.77
C THR A 300 24.19 14.79 -8.81
N GLY A 301 24.30 15.19 -10.08
CA GLY A 301 24.75 14.31 -11.17
C GLY A 301 23.76 13.19 -11.55
N PHE A 302 22.50 13.28 -11.14
CA PHE A 302 21.47 12.30 -11.51
C PHE A 302 21.08 12.42 -12.99
N PRO A 303 20.69 11.30 -13.64
CA PRO A 303 20.23 11.33 -15.02
C PRO A 303 18.93 12.15 -15.14
N THR A 304 18.82 12.99 -16.16
CA THR A 304 17.63 13.81 -16.44
C THR A 304 16.63 13.12 -17.38
N THR A 305 16.87 11.86 -17.73
CA THR A 305 15.99 10.97 -18.50
C THR A 305 16.14 9.53 -18.01
N GLY A 306 15.14 8.69 -18.30
CA GLY A 306 15.20 7.26 -18.07
C GLY A 306 16.21 6.54 -18.98
N SER A 307 16.47 5.27 -18.68
CA SER A 307 17.35 4.38 -19.44
C SER A 307 16.89 4.13 -20.89
N ASP A 308 15.62 4.42 -21.21
CA ASP A 308 15.04 4.39 -22.55
C ASP A 308 15.13 5.75 -23.31
N GLY A 309 15.76 6.76 -22.69
CA GLY A 309 15.90 8.10 -23.24
C GLY A 309 14.65 8.98 -23.12
N THR A 310 13.59 8.51 -22.47
CA THR A 310 12.37 9.31 -22.22
C THR A 310 12.49 10.14 -20.94
N ASN A 311 11.73 11.22 -20.83
CA ASN A 311 11.59 12.01 -19.61
C ASN A 311 10.31 11.65 -18.82
N PHE A 312 9.74 10.47 -19.06
CA PHE A 312 8.54 9.99 -18.36
C PHE A 312 8.89 9.61 -16.92
N GLY A 313 8.24 10.26 -15.95
CA GLY A 313 8.46 10.00 -14.53
C GLY A 313 9.69 10.70 -13.97
N GLY A 314 10.60 9.91 -13.41
CA GLY A 314 11.70 10.40 -12.58
C GLY A 314 12.40 9.28 -11.82
N LEU A 315 12.82 9.59 -10.59
CA LEU A 315 13.34 8.64 -9.61
C LEU A 315 12.41 8.66 -8.38
N TYR A 316 11.95 7.50 -7.92
CA TYR A 316 11.32 7.41 -6.60
C TYR A 316 12.38 7.62 -5.53
N VAL A 317 12.02 8.34 -4.49
CA VAL A 317 12.78 8.52 -3.26
C VAL A 317 12.03 7.78 -2.17
N LEU A 318 12.70 6.80 -1.59
CA LEU A 318 12.13 5.83 -0.66
C LEU A 318 13.00 5.75 0.59
N PHE A 319 12.40 5.44 1.74
CA PHE A 319 13.11 5.01 2.93
C PHE A 319 12.94 3.49 3.11
N GLY A 320 13.99 2.77 3.49
CA GLY A 320 13.93 1.32 3.52
C GLY A 320 15.22 0.62 3.91
N TRP A 321 15.19 -0.71 3.84
CA TRP A 321 16.32 -1.61 4.04
C TRP A 321 16.94 -2.04 2.70
N VAL A 322 18.26 -2.19 2.70
CA VAL A 322 19.03 -2.80 1.60
C VAL A 322 19.90 -3.91 2.19
N ASP A 323 19.96 -5.06 1.50
CA ASP A 323 20.88 -6.15 1.81
C ASP A 323 22.34 -5.69 1.65
N PRO A 324 23.12 -5.59 2.73
CA PRO A 324 24.53 -5.19 2.64
C PRO A 324 25.36 -6.18 1.81
N ALA A 325 24.98 -7.46 1.76
CA ALA A 325 25.67 -8.48 0.99
C ALA A 325 25.43 -8.37 -0.54
N ALA A 326 24.34 -7.71 -0.97
CA ALA A 326 24.11 -7.43 -2.39
C ALA A 326 25.08 -6.40 -2.97
N GLY A 327 25.64 -5.51 -2.12
CA GLY A 327 26.58 -4.47 -2.52
C GLY A 327 26.02 -3.60 -3.66
N ALA A 328 26.82 -3.36 -4.70
CA ALA A 328 26.39 -2.58 -5.87
C ALA A 328 25.22 -3.19 -6.68
N ASN A 329 24.85 -4.45 -6.41
CA ASN A 329 23.76 -5.16 -7.09
C ASN A 329 22.41 -5.07 -6.34
N TRP A 330 22.29 -4.22 -5.31
CA TRP A 330 21.07 -4.13 -4.51
C TRP A 330 19.84 -3.65 -5.30
N GLY A 331 20.03 -2.77 -6.29
CA GLY A 331 18.97 -2.04 -6.98
C GLY A 331 18.46 -2.70 -8.27
N PRO A 332 17.24 -2.36 -8.73
CA PRO A 332 16.61 -3.00 -9.90
C PRO A 332 17.43 -2.98 -11.19
N GLY A 333 18.12 -1.87 -11.48
CA GLY A 333 18.98 -1.70 -12.65
C GLY A 333 20.27 -2.52 -12.61
N SER A 334 20.67 -2.98 -11.42
CA SER A 334 21.82 -3.87 -11.21
C SER A 334 21.43 -5.33 -10.94
N GLY A 335 20.16 -5.70 -11.18
CA GLY A 335 19.65 -7.06 -11.00
C GLY A 335 19.10 -7.37 -9.60
N GLY A 336 19.08 -6.40 -8.71
CA GLY A 336 18.42 -6.48 -7.41
C GLY A 336 16.90 -6.59 -7.52
N THR A 337 16.24 -6.96 -6.44
CA THR A 337 14.80 -7.23 -6.44
C THR A 337 14.15 -6.88 -5.10
N SER A 338 12.97 -6.26 -5.20
CA SER A 338 12.11 -5.86 -4.09
C SER A 338 11.71 -7.08 -3.24
N GLY A 339 11.71 -6.94 -1.91
CA GLY A 339 11.52 -8.04 -0.96
C GLY A 339 12.64 -9.09 -0.96
N ARG A 340 13.81 -8.80 -1.57
CA ARG A 340 14.98 -9.71 -1.62
C ARG A 340 16.28 -9.00 -1.26
N THR A 341 16.72 -8.09 -2.12
CA THR A 341 17.95 -7.30 -1.93
C THR A 341 17.66 -5.88 -1.42
N PHE A 342 16.40 -5.46 -1.46
CA PHE A 342 15.91 -4.25 -0.84
C PHE A 342 14.42 -4.37 -0.49
N THR A 343 13.95 -3.55 0.46
CA THR A 343 12.53 -3.33 0.74
C THR A 343 12.35 -1.93 1.33
N TYR A 344 11.15 -1.35 1.27
CA TYR A 344 10.93 0.06 1.62
C TYR A 344 9.59 0.28 2.32
N THR A 345 9.45 1.40 3.02
CA THR A 345 8.21 1.79 3.73
C THR A 345 7.01 1.83 2.79
N GLN A 346 5.86 1.37 3.29
CA GLN A 346 4.59 1.49 2.57
C GLN A 346 4.18 2.97 2.41
N ASP A 347 3.63 3.37 1.26
CA ASP A 347 3.15 4.75 1.01
C ASP A 347 1.67 4.91 1.40
N ILE A 348 1.38 4.79 2.70
CA ILE A 348 0.03 4.42 3.17
C ILE A 348 -0.79 5.55 3.76
N GLU A 349 -0.24 6.43 4.62
CA GLU A 349 -0.90 7.71 4.94
C GLU A 349 0.00 8.72 5.68
N PRO A 350 0.05 10.00 5.25
CA PRO A 350 -0.54 10.54 4.03
C PRO A 350 0.15 9.99 2.79
N GLN A 351 -0.57 9.81 1.68
CA GLN A 351 -0.01 9.28 0.44
C GLN A 351 0.94 10.29 -0.24
N GLY A 352 1.95 9.79 -0.95
CA GLY A 352 3.05 10.56 -1.52
C GLY A 352 4.12 10.98 -0.50
N THR A 353 3.98 10.59 0.76
CA THR A 353 4.85 11.00 1.87
C THR A 353 6.04 10.06 2.04
N TYR A 354 5.89 8.77 1.69
CA TYR A 354 6.93 7.73 1.88
C TYR A 354 7.42 7.13 0.56
N GLN A 355 6.65 7.35 -0.52
CA GLN A 355 7.10 7.22 -1.91
C GLN A 355 7.01 8.57 -2.63
N SER A 356 7.94 9.47 -2.30
CA SER A 356 8.12 10.71 -3.06
C SER A 356 8.80 10.44 -4.41
N MET A 357 8.75 11.40 -5.34
CA MET A 357 9.41 11.28 -6.64
C MET A 357 10.11 12.57 -7.00
N VAL A 358 11.39 12.48 -7.38
CA VAL A 358 12.08 13.57 -8.08
C VAL A 358 11.79 13.43 -9.57
N SER A 359 11.04 14.37 -10.14
CA SER A 359 10.65 14.36 -11.56
C SER A 359 11.85 14.61 -12.50
N TYR A 360 11.86 13.97 -13.68
CA TYR A 360 12.71 14.42 -14.79
C TYR A 360 12.25 15.78 -15.35
N PRO A 361 13.15 16.59 -15.94
CA PRO A 361 12.75 17.84 -16.61
C PRO A 361 11.72 17.61 -17.72
N GLY A 362 10.59 18.31 -17.64
CA GLY A 362 9.51 18.22 -18.64
C GLY A 362 8.66 16.94 -18.56
N ASN A 363 8.72 16.23 -17.43
CA ASN A 363 7.86 15.08 -17.09
C ASN A 363 6.36 15.34 -17.36
N THR A 364 5.64 14.30 -17.77
CA THR A 364 4.18 14.32 -18.03
C THR A 364 3.35 13.46 -17.07
N THR A 365 3.97 12.76 -16.11
CA THR A 365 3.23 12.07 -15.03
C THR A 365 2.78 13.08 -13.97
N VAL A 366 2.04 12.60 -12.96
CA VAL A 366 1.66 13.40 -11.77
C VAL A 366 2.89 14.14 -11.21
N PRO A 367 2.79 15.43 -10.80
CA PRO A 367 3.94 16.21 -10.35
C PRO A 367 4.65 15.56 -9.16
N GLY A 368 5.85 15.02 -9.41
CA GLY A 368 6.79 14.68 -8.36
C GLY A 368 7.53 15.93 -7.89
N PHE A 369 7.63 16.12 -6.58
CA PHE A 369 8.32 17.24 -5.95
C PHE A 369 9.62 16.74 -5.32
N PRO A 370 10.79 17.33 -5.65
CA PRO A 370 11.07 18.38 -6.64
C PRO A 370 11.19 17.84 -8.08
N THR A 371 11.51 18.72 -9.04
CA THR A 371 12.01 18.32 -10.37
C THR A 371 13.51 18.50 -10.42
N LEU A 372 14.25 17.58 -11.06
CA LEU A 372 15.69 17.72 -11.30
C LEU A 372 15.99 19.01 -12.07
N SER A 373 17.12 19.64 -11.74
CA SER A 373 17.74 20.66 -12.60
C SER A 373 18.28 20.05 -13.90
N ALA A 374 18.65 20.90 -14.86
CA ALA A 374 19.20 20.45 -16.15
C ALA A 374 20.55 19.71 -16.02
N ASP A 375 21.29 19.95 -14.94
CA ASP A 375 22.55 19.31 -14.56
C ASP A 375 22.36 18.14 -13.55
N GLY A 376 21.12 17.72 -13.29
CA GLY A 376 20.84 16.53 -12.49
C GLY A 376 20.95 16.73 -10.98
N ALA A 377 20.73 17.95 -10.49
CA ALA A 377 20.70 18.27 -9.07
C ALA A 377 19.27 18.43 -8.54
N PHE A 378 19.07 18.15 -7.25
CA PHE A 378 17.82 18.41 -6.53
C PHE A 378 18.06 18.59 -5.02
N GLU A 379 17.13 19.26 -4.34
CA GLU A 379 17.06 19.31 -2.88
C GLU A 379 15.63 19.02 -2.43
N MET A 380 15.46 18.22 -1.38
CA MET A 380 14.14 17.95 -0.78
C MET A 380 14.22 17.55 0.69
N GLU A 381 13.08 17.54 1.36
CA GLU A 381 12.91 16.93 2.67
C GLU A 381 12.15 15.60 2.52
N LEU A 382 12.58 14.57 3.25
CA LEU A 382 11.94 13.27 3.35
C LEU A 382 11.59 12.98 4.82
N PRO A 383 10.32 12.79 5.16
CA PRO A 383 9.91 12.32 6.48
C PRO A 383 10.09 10.81 6.62
N ILE A 384 10.57 10.38 7.79
CA ILE A 384 10.75 9.01 8.22
C ILE A 384 9.88 8.80 9.46
N LEU A 385 8.79 8.04 9.32
CA LEU A 385 7.81 7.86 10.40
C LEU A 385 8.27 6.98 11.55
N GLY A 386 9.16 6.03 11.29
CA GLY A 386 9.44 4.92 12.19
C GLY A 386 10.84 4.35 11.98
N SER A 387 11.55 4.11 13.08
CA SER A 387 12.75 3.25 13.14
C SER A 387 12.41 1.76 12.97
N ARG A 388 11.13 1.41 13.12
CA ARG A 388 10.56 0.08 12.93
C ARG A 388 9.29 0.20 12.10
N PHE A 389 9.13 -0.65 11.08
CA PHE A 389 7.97 -0.61 10.19
C PHE A 389 7.76 -1.94 9.45
N GLU A 390 6.52 -2.21 9.04
CA GLU A 390 6.24 -3.19 7.99
C GLU A 390 6.48 -2.56 6.61
N SER A 391 7.27 -3.23 5.79
CA SER A 391 7.61 -2.74 4.44
C SER A 391 6.53 -3.04 3.40
N GLN A 392 6.66 -2.45 2.20
CA GLN A 392 5.81 -2.66 1.02
C GLN A 392 5.72 -4.12 0.54
N GLN A 393 6.49 -5.05 1.13
CA GLN A 393 6.41 -6.49 0.86
C GLN A 393 5.89 -7.31 2.04
N GLY A 394 5.37 -6.68 3.10
CA GLY A 394 4.93 -7.37 4.32
C GLY A 394 6.11 -7.94 5.11
N ILE A 395 7.23 -7.21 5.15
CA ILE A 395 8.47 -7.61 5.84
C ILE A 395 8.72 -6.62 6.98
N ASP A 396 8.84 -7.12 8.20
CA ASP A 396 9.26 -6.32 9.35
C ASP A 396 10.72 -5.86 9.19
N VAL A 397 10.94 -4.55 9.36
CA VAL A 397 12.26 -3.92 9.33
C VAL A 397 12.51 -3.24 10.67
N ASP A 398 13.64 -3.54 11.30
CA ASP A 398 14.16 -2.82 12.48
C ASP A 398 15.49 -2.15 12.14
N CYS A 399 15.49 -0.82 12.07
CA CYS A 399 16.65 -0.02 11.70
C CYS A 399 17.72 0.13 12.80
N TYR A 400 17.56 -0.53 13.96
CA TYR A 400 18.66 -0.74 14.91
C TYR A 400 19.45 -2.02 14.60
N GLU A 401 18.80 -3.03 14.02
CA GLU A 401 19.41 -4.33 13.73
C GLU A 401 19.79 -4.50 12.26
N MET A 402 19.19 -3.71 11.37
CA MET A 402 19.28 -3.85 9.92
C MET A 402 19.71 -2.54 9.27
N GLN A 403 20.45 -2.62 8.16
CA GLN A 403 20.92 -1.42 7.43
C GLN A 403 19.77 -0.72 6.69
N CYS A 404 19.16 0.26 7.36
CA CYS A 404 18.22 1.18 6.74
C CYS A 404 18.93 2.36 6.05
N GLY A 405 18.20 3.06 5.18
CA GLY A 405 18.71 4.19 4.42
C GLY A 405 17.68 4.80 3.48
N VAL A 406 18.08 5.88 2.82
CA VAL A 406 17.33 6.49 1.72
C VAL A 406 17.80 5.86 0.41
N MET A 407 16.87 5.36 -0.40
CA MET A 407 17.16 4.80 -1.71
C MET A 407 16.45 5.58 -2.82
N LEU A 408 17.15 5.75 -3.94
CA LEU A 408 16.56 6.17 -5.21
C LEU A 408 16.49 4.97 -6.15
N ILE A 409 15.33 4.78 -6.78
CA ILE A 409 15.11 3.80 -7.86
C ILE A 409 14.33 4.45 -9.01
N GLY A 410 14.37 3.87 -10.22
CA GLY A 410 13.63 4.44 -11.35
C GLY A 410 12.11 4.43 -11.12
N ALA A 411 11.48 5.61 -11.29
CA ALA A 411 10.06 5.77 -11.05
C ALA A 411 9.19 5.06 -12.10
N HIS A 412 7.93 4.81 -11.75
CA HIS A 412 6.96 4.07 -12.56
C HIS A 412 7.52 2.72 -13.05
N GLY A 413 8.47 2.18 -12.30
CA GLY A 413 8.99 0.85 -12.54
C GLY A 413 10.05 0.69 -13.61
N LYS A 414 10.66 1.80 -14.04
CA LYS A 414 11.83 1.75 -14.92
C LYS A 414 13.03 1.27 -14.12
N THR A 415 13.78 0.30 -14.65
CA THR A 415 15.14 0.01 -14.14
C THR A 415 16.08 1.15 -14.56
N ASN A 416 16.80 1.75 -13.62
CA ASN A 416 17.69 2.87 -13.92
C ASN A 416 18.94 2.88 -13.03
N ALA A 417 19.88 1.98 -13.32
CA ALA A 417 21.19 1.91 -12.65
C ALA A 417 21.98 3.23 -12.66
N LEU A 418 21.68 4.16 -13.58
CA LEU A 418 22.32 5.48 -13.64
C LEU A 418 21.82 6.42 -12.53
N GLY A 419 20.56 6.27 -12.10
CA GLY A 419 19.95 7.05 -11.03
C GLY A 419 19.74 6.29 -9.72
N GLU A 420 20.10 5.00 -9.67
CA GLU A 420 19.99 4.19 -8.46
C GLU A 420 21.15 4.50 -7.49
N VAL A 421 20.80 4.93 -6.27
CA VAL A 421 21.72 5.28 -5.17
C VAL A 421 21.07 4.86 -3.86
N PHE A 422 21.83 4.26 -2.94
CA PHE A 422 21.40 4.02 -1.56
C PHE A 422 22.36 4.72 -0.60
N VAL A 423 21.83 5.51 0.33
CA VAL A 423 22.58 6.19 1.39
C VAL A 423 22.12 5.64 2.74
N PRO A 424 22.99 4.97 3.51
CA PRO A 424 22.62 4.45 4.81
C PRO A 424 22.37 5.59 5.80
N VAL A 425 21.40 5.40 6.70
CA VAL A 425 21.14 6.28 7.85
C VAL A 425 20.93 5.44 9.10
N TYR A 426 21.19 6.03 10.26
CA TYR A 426 21.38 5.30 11.51
C TYR A 426 20.50 5.86 12.63
N PHE A 427 19.80 4.95 13.30
CA PHE A 427 19.09 5.22 14.56
C PHE A 427 20.01 4.98 15.76
N THR A 428 21.30 4.77 15.54
CA THR A 428 22.36 4.70 16.55
C THR A 428 23.29 5.91 16.42
N ASP A 429 24.18 6.13 17.38
CA ASP A 429 25.05 7.33 17.37
C ASP A 429 26.21 7.17 16.37
N SER A 430 26.62 5.92 16.12
CA SER A 430 27.60 5.52 15.13
C SER A 430 27.03 4.46 14.16
N ALA A 431 27.70 4.24 13.02
CA ALA A 431 27.30 3.22 12.06
C ALA A 431 27.57 1.80 12.59
N GLU A 432 28.63 1.67 13.38
CA GLU A 432 29.12 0.44 14.00
C GLU A 432 28.17 -0.14 15.06
N GLU A 433 27.30 0.69 15.63
CA GLU A 433 26.23 0.30 16.56
C GLU A 433 25.00 -0.28 15.85
N THR A 434 24.79 0.00 14.56
CA THR A 434 23.68 -0.58 13.78
C THR A 434 24.05 -1.98 13.31
N GLY A 435 23.15 -2.93 13.52
CA GLY A 435 23.36 -4.32 13.12
C GLY A 435 23.45 -4.52 11.59
N GLY A 436 24.05 -5.63 11.19
CA GLY A 436 24.09 -6.11 9.80
C GLY A 436 23.03 -7.17 9.48
N ALA A 437 21.94 -7.24 10.24
CA ALA A 437 20.92 -8.28 10.06
C ALA A 437 20.15 -8.08 8.75
N ALA A 438 19.67 -9.21 8.21
CA ALA A 438 18.69 -9.26 7.15
C ALA A 438 17.34 -9.68 7.75
N PRO A 439 16.21 -9.09 7.31
CA PRO A 439 14.90 -9.51 7.76
C PRO A 439 14.55 -10.90 7.23
N GLN A 440 13.55 -11.54 7.82
CA GLN A 440 13.09 -12.86 7.36
C GLN A 440 12.40 -12.75 5.99
N LEU A 441 13.15 -13.03 4.92
CA LEU A 441 12.66 -12.92 3.54
C LEU A 441 11.57 -13.98 3.24
N PRO A 442 10.46 -13.61 2.56
CA PRO A 442 9.42 -14.56 2.18
C PRO A 442 9.93 -15.73 1.32
N VAL A 443 9.51 -16.96 1.58
CA VAL A 443 10.01 -18.19 0.90
C VAL A 443 9.54 -18.32 -0.57
N ALA A 444 8.58 -17.51 -1.01
CA ALA A 444 7.99 -17.57 -2.36
C ALA A 444 8.97 -17.13 -3.48
N ALA A 445 8.52 -17.18 -4.75
CA ALA A 445 9.24 -16.55 -5.85
C ALA A 445 9.48 -15.05 -5.56
N PRO A 446 10.57 -14.44 -6.05
CA PRO A 446 10.78 -13.01 -5.90
C PRO A 446 9.58 -12.22 -6.41
N VAL A 447 9.04 -11.35 -5.56
CA VAL A 447 8.14 -10.28 -6.00
C VAL A 447 8.89 -9.44 -7.03
N SER A 448 8.19 -8.97 -8.06
CA SER A 448 8.81 -8.27 -9.20
C SER A 448 9.81 -7.19 -8.76
N ALA A 449 10.91 -7.02 -9.52
CA ALA A 449 11.92 -5.97 -9.29
C ALA A 449 11.38 -4.52 -9.39
N ASN A 450 10.08 -4.39 -9.56
CA ASN A 450 9.29 -3.17 -9.72
C ASN A 450 7.82 -3.54 -9.40
N PRO A 451 7.12 -2.81 -8.50
CA PRO A 451 5.71 -3.09 -8.16
C PRO A 451 4.74 -3.00 -9.36
N ASN A 452 5.11 -2.26 -10.41
CA ASN A 452 4.33 -2.00 -11.62
C ASN A 452 4.84 -2.79 -12.86
N ALA A 453 5.79 -3.71 -12.71
CA ALA A 453 6.26 -4.52 -13.84
C ALA A 453 5.32 -5.71 -14.04
N ALA A 454 4.55 -5.66 -15.12
CA ALA A 454 3.81 -6.82 -15.59
C ALA A 454 4.78 -7.99 -15.86
N VAL A 455 4.73 -9.02 -15.02
CA VAL A 455 5.34 -10.31 -15.32
C VAL A 455 4.60 -10.88 -16.53
N PRO A 456 5.27 -11.21 -17.65
CA PRO A 456 4.60 -11.87 -18.76
C PRO A 456 4.08 -13.23 -18.29
N ALA A 457 2.76 -13.42 -18.32
CA ALA A 457 2.14 -14.65 -17.86
C ALA A 457 2.65 -15.84 -18.70
N ALA A 458 3.25 -16.82 -18.03
CA ALA A 458 3.81 -18.01 -18.67
C ALA A 458 2.71 -18.98 -19.14
N GLY A 459 2.15 -18.70 -20.32
CA GLY A 459 1.64 -19.71 -21.25
C GLY A 459 0.26 -20.32 -21.00
N THR A 460 -0.66 -20.01 -21.90
CA THR A 460 -1.33 -21.09 -22.65
C THR A 460 -0.84 -21.09 -24.10
N VAL A 461 -0.76 -22.28 -24.71
CA VAL A 461 -0.03 -22.51 -25.97
C VAL A 461 -0.83 -22.05 -27.18
N GLY A 462 -0.28 -21.12 -27.97
CA GLY A 462 -0.77 -20.71 -29.29
C GLY A 462 0.40 -20.48 -30.25
N THR A 463 0.37 -21.06 -31.44
CA THR A 463 1.55 -21.24 -32.31
C THR A 463 2.02 -19.98 -33.07
N ALA A 464 3.24 -19.51 -32.79
CA ALA A 464 4.10 -18.80 -33.76
C ALA A 464 5.60 -18.83 -33.34
N GLN A 465 6.50 -19.11 -34.28
CA GLN A 465 7.98 -19.01 -34.17
C GLN A 465 8.49 -17.77 -34.96
N PRO A 466 9.79 -17.40 -34.89
CA PRO A 466 10.64 -17.19 -33.71
C PRO A 466 11.47 -15.88 -33.81
N SER A 467 11.95 -15.29 -32.69
CA SER A 467 13.13 -14.38 -32.68
C SER A 467 13.61 -14.07 -31.26
N GLY A 468 14.94 -14.10 -31.04
CA GLY A 468 15.61 -13.57 -29.84
C GLY A 468 15.78 -14.56 -28.68
N LEU A 469 17.00 -15.08 -28.50
CA LEU A 469 17.35 -15.89 -27.33
C LEU A 469 17.65 -14.99 -26.14
N ALA A 470 17.02 -15.26 -24.99
CA ALA A 470 17.59 -14.94 -23.69
C ALA A 470 18.17 -16.23 -23.09
N VAL A 471 19.49 -16.28 -22.93
CA VAL A 471 20.21 -17.38 -22.26
C VAL A 471 20.92 -16.82 -21.04
N ASN A 472 20.46 -17.20 -19.85
CA ASN A 472 21.29 -17.32 -18.65
C ASN A 472 20.55 -18.15 -17.59
N GLY A 473 20.57 -19.47 -17.79
CA GLY A 473 20.30 -20.46 -16.75
C GLY A 473 21.55 -21.29 -16.55
N GLY A 474 22.23 -21.11 -15.42
CA GLY A 474 23.47 -21.82 -15.11
C GLY A 474 23.23 -23.32 -14.93
N LEU A 475 23.96 -24.14 -15.69
CA LEU A 475 24.01 -25.59 -15.49
C LEU A 475 24.98 -25.94 -14.36
N ALA A 476 24.46 -26.34 -13.21
CA ALA A 476 25.20 -27.12 -12.21
C ALA A 476 25.03 -28.62 -12.50
N ALA A 477 26.03 -29.43 -12.13
CA ALA A 477 26.22 -30.77 -12.69
C ALA A 477 25.35 -31.88 -12.09
N GLY A 478 25.06 -32.90 -12.91
CA GLY A 478 24.50 -34.20 -12.54
C GLY A 478 24.63 -35.16 -13.74
N GLY A 479 25.15 -36.37 -13.53
CA GLY A 479 25.62 -37.25 -14.63
C GLY A 479 24.74 -38.48 -14.93
N ALA A 480 25.33 -39.39 -15.72
CA ALA A 480 24.82 -40.68 -16.23
C ALA A 480 24.07 -40.60 -17.57
N GLY A 481 24.65 -41.23 -18.61
CA GLY A 481 24.23 -41.08 -20.00
C GLY A 481 23.36 -42.19 -20.58
N ASP A 482 22.97 -41.98 -21.84
CA ASP A 482 22.47 -43.01 -22.76
C ASP A 482 22.67 -42.54 -24.22
N PRO A 483 23.39 -43.26 -25.09
CA PRO A 483 23.69 -42.83 -26.47
C PRO A 483 22.51 -43.04 -27.45
N ALA A 484 21.37 -42.40 -27.19
CA ALA A 484 20.12 -42.57 -27.95
C ALA A 484 19.59 -41.30 -28.66
N ARG A 485 20.42 -40.26 -28.87
CA ARG A 485 19.99 -38.98 -29.48
C ARG A 485 20.73 -38.51 -30.74
N THR A 486 21.56 -39.36 -31.34
CA THR A 486 22.38 -39.01 -32.53
C THR A 486 21.71 -39.36 -33.87
N ALA A 487 20.41 -39.66 -33.90
CA ALA A 487 19.73 -40.28 -35.06
C ALA A 487 18.46 -39.53 -35.54
N LEU A 488 18.36 -38.21 -35.35
CA LEU A 488 17.16 -37.44 -35.73
C LEU A 488 17.44 -36.05 -36.32
N LEU A 489 18.55 -35.92 -37.07
CA LEU A 489 18.86 -34.75 -37.91
C LEU A 489 19.07 -35.10 -39.40
N GLY A 490 18.76 -36.34 -39.82
CA GLY A 490 18.81 -36.78 -41.21
C GLY A 490 17.50 -37.46 -41.63
N GLY A 491 16.47 -36.67 -41.96
CA GLY A 491 15.15 -37.24 -42.24
C GLY A 491 14.03 -36.31 -42.74
N VAL A 492 14.32 -35.06 -43.13
CA VAL A 492 13.33 -34.18 -43.80
C VAL A 492 13.96 -33.50 -45.01
N LEU A 493 14.40 -34.31 -45.96
CA LEU A 493 14.60 -33.91 -47.36
C LEU A 493 14.10 -35.09 -48.21
N LEU A 494 13.31 -34.79 -49.25
CA LEU A 494 12.53 -35.74 -50.09
C LEU A 494 11.21 -36.22 -49.46
N LEU A 495 10.09 -35.58 -49.88
CA LEU A 495 8.91 -36.26 -50.47
C LEU A 495 7.87 -35.22 -50.92
N SER A 496 8.20 -34.47 -51.97
CA SER A 496 7.32 -33.49 -52.63
C SER A 496 6.66 -34.08 -53.88
N VAL A 497 5.80 -35.10 -53.72
CA VAL A 497 5.00 -35.66 -54.84
C VAL A 497 3.62 -36.13 -54.37
N GLY A 498 2.56 -35.64 -55.05
CA GLY A 498 1.37 -36.45 -55.34
C GLY A 498 0.17 -36.39 -54.38
N ALA A 499 -0.64 -35.32 -54.44
CA ALA A 499 -2.01 -35.33 -53.92
C ALA A 499 -2.97 -34.38 -54.69
N LEU A 500 -3.01 -34.48 -56.03
CA LEU A 500 -4.05 -33.83 -56.85
C LEU A 500 -4.33 -34.66 -58.11
N GLY A 501 -5.51 -35.28 -58.22
CA GLY A 501 -5.85 -36.06 -59.40
C GLY A 501 -7.08 -36.99 -59.31
N ALA A 502 -8.29 -36.42 -59.29
CA ALA A 502 -9.52 -36.95 -59.92
C ALA A 502 -10.64 -35.91 -59.72
N ALA A 503 -10.91 -35.02 -60.69
CA ALA A 503 -11.78 -35.23 -61.87
C ALA A 503 -13.27 -35.34 -61.46
N LEU A 504 -14.17 -34.47 -61.93
CA LEU A 504 -14.85 -34.44 -63.24
C LEU A 504 -15.88 -33.27 -63.18
N ILE A 505 -16.42 -32.61 -64.23
CA ILE A 505 -16.19 -32.53 -65.68
C ILE A 505 -17.12 -31.40 -66.23
N PHE A 506 -16.82 -30.79 -67.39
CA PHE A 506 -17.75 -29.97 -68.23
C PHE A 506 -18.31 -28.61 -67.66
N ARG A 507 -18.62 -27.56 -68.45
CA ARG A 507 -18.37 -27.24 -69.88
C ARG A 507 -18.85 -25.82 -70.21
N HIS A 508 -18.02 -25.01 -70.90
CA HIS A 508 -18.35 -23.75 -71.62
C HIS A 508 -19.07 -22.64 -70.80
N GLY A 509 -18.77 -21.35 -70.93
CA GLY A 509 -18.03 -20.62 -71.96
C GLY A 509 -18.84 -19.39 -72.41
N ARG A 510 -18.17 -18.39 -73.02
CA ARG A 510 -18.70 -17.06 -73.42
C ARG A 510 -19.00 -16.11 -72.26
N ARG A 511 -18.88 -14.78 -72.39
CA ARG A 511 -18.17 -13.83 -73.27
C ARG A 511 -18.75 -12.47 -72.86
N GLY A 512 -17.91 -11.47 -72.64
CA GLY A 512 -18.12 -10.12 -73.17
C GLY A 512 -19.25 -9.25 -72.58
N GLY A 513 -18.83 -8.15 -71.96
CA GLY A 513 -19.26 -6.85 -72.45
C GLY A 513 -20.04 -5.98 -71.45
N PRO A 514 -19.96 -4.64 -71.57
CA PRO A 514 -20.33 -3.72 -70.50
C PRO A 514 -21.67 -3.00 -70.75
N GLY A 515 -22.22 -2.41 -69.68
CA GLY A 515 -23.34 -1.48 -69.75
C GLY A 515 -23.24 -0.39 -68.68
N ARG A 516 -22.86 0.83 -69.07
CA ARG A 516 -23.11 2.06 -68.30
C ARG A 516 -24.47 2.60 -68.71
N THR A 517 -25.31 3.04 -67.77
CA THR A 517 -26.26 4.14 -67.99
C THR A 517 -26.73 4.75 -66.68
N ASN A 518 -26.60 6.08 -66.59
CA ASN A 518 -27.42 7.06 -65.86
C ASN A 518 -27.63 6.89 -64.32
N SER A 519 -27.46 7.94 -63.50
CA SER A 519 -28.13 9.26 -63.52
C SER A 519 -29.64 9.11 -63.25
N GLN A 520 -30.30 9.90 -62.40
CA GLN A 520 -29.95 11.23 -61.88
C GLN A 520 -30.93 11.62 -60.74
N ILE A 521 -30.61 12.70 -59.98
CA ILE A 521 -31.57 13.54 -59.19
C ILE A 521 -32.20 12.79 -57.99
N GLY A 522 -32.16 13.26 -56.74
CA GLY A 522 -32.45 14.61 -56.23
C GLY A 522 -33.82 14.56 -55.49
N THR A 523 -34.16 15.43 -54.53
CA THR A 523 -33.50 16.65 -54.03
C THR A 523 -34.19 17.08 -52.73
N THR A 524 -33.42 17.65 -51.79
CA THR A 524 -33.80 18.72 -50.82
C THR A 524 -35.13 18.66 -50.05
N ALA A 525 -35.02 18.69 -48.72
CA ALA A 525 -35.31 19.89 -47.95
C ALA A 525 -34.23 20.07 -46.86
#